data_AF-A0A355FVX6-F1
#
_entry.id   AF-A0A355FVX6-F1
#
_cell.length_a   1.000
_cell.length_b   1.000
_cell.length_c   1.000
_cell.angle_alpha   90.00
_cell.angle_beta   90.00
_cell.angle_gamma   90.00
#
_symmetry.space_group_name_H-M   'P 1'
#
loop_
_entity.id
_entity.type
_entity.pdbx_description
1 polymer ?
#
loop_
_entity_poly.entity_id
_entity_poly.type
_entity_poly.pdbx_seq_one_letter_code
_entity_poly.pdbx_strand_id
1 'polypeptide(L)'
;MSYSPYDNVAAQDYPHMLVTTGYWDSQVQYWEPAKWVAKLRDTKTDDNLLIMDCNMETGHGGASGRFKRLRETAMEYAFFMMLEGIRE
;
A
#
# COMPACT_ATOMS: atom_id res chain seq x y z
N MET A 1 10.59 19.40 11.14
CA MET A 1 9.75 18.23 11.46
C MET A 1 8.33 18.41 10.88
N SER A 2 8.22 18.84 9.62
CA SER A 2 6.92 19.17 8.98
C SER A 2 6.52 18.22 7.86
N TYR A 3 7.35 17.24 7.48
CA TYR A 3 7.15 16.44 6.27
C TYR A 3 6.68 15.00 6.52
N SER A 4 6.67 14.55 7.79
CA SER A 4 6.35 13.16 8.15
C SER A 4 4.96 12.77 7.62
N PRO A 5 4.83 11.73 6.76
CA PRO A 5 3.53 11.31 6.24
C PRO A 5 2.54 10.90 7.34
N TYR A 6 3.05 10.30 8.42
CA TYR A 6 2.22 9.87 9.55
C TYR A 6 1.69 11.06 10.36
N ASP A 7 2.53 12.04 10.65
CA ASP A 7 2.13 13.19 11.47
C ASP A 7 1.21 14.14 10.72
N ASN A 8 1.30 14.19 9.38
CA ASN A 8 0.47 15.03 8.52
C ASN A 8 -0.84 14.37 8.06
N VAL A 9 -1.23 13.20 8.57
CA VAL A 9 -2.58 12.67 8.34
C VAL A 9 -3.60 13.58 9.02
N ALA A 10 -4.57 14.08 8.24
CA ALA A 10 -5.60 15.03 8.64
C ALA A 10 -6.90 14.73 7.90
N ALA A 11 -8.04 15.19 8.43
CA ALA A 11 -9.35 14.96 7.82
C ALA A 11 -9.43 15.65 6.45
N GLN A 12 -9.41 14.85 5.39
CA GLN A 12 -9.50 15.27 4.00
C GLN A 12 -9.78 14.06 3.11
N ASP A 13 -10.07 14.33 1.85
CA ASP A 13 -10.19 13.30 0.83
C ASP A 13 -8.79 12.88 0.37
N TYR A 14 -8.51 11.58 0.47
CA TYR A 14 -7.27 10.96 0.01
C TYR A 14 -7.48 10.24 -1.33
N PRO A 15 -6.45 10.09 -2.17
CA PRO A 15 -6.57 9.32 -3.41
C PRO A 15 -6.80 7.83 -3.13
N HIS A 16 -7.20 7.08 -4.16
CA HIS A 16 -7.14 5.62 -4.12
C HIS A 16 -5.69 5.17 -3.88
N MET A 17 -5.47 4.32 -2.88
CA MET A 17 -4.14 3.88 -2.46
C MET A 17 -4.07 2.36 -2.31
N LEU A 18 -3.04 1.78 -2.93
CA LEU A 18 -2.53 0.44 -2.68
C LEU A 18 -1.19 0.59 -1.94
N VAL A 19 -1.16 0.21 -0.67
CA VAL A 19 0.04 0.28 0.18
C VAL A 19 0.64 -1.12 0.30
N THR A 20 1.86 -1.32 -0.21
CA THR A 20 2.54 -2.62 -0.22
C THR A 20 3.68 -2.65 0.80
N THR A 21 3.92 -3.82 1.41
CA THR A 21 5.06 -4.05 2.32
C THR A 21 5.39 -5.54 2.42
N GLY A 22 6.57 -5.87 2.94
CA GLY A 22 6.98 -7.24 3.25
C GLY A 22 7.05 -7.46 4.76
N TYR A 23 6.51 -8.58 5.25
CA TYR A 23 6.52 -8.90 6.69
C TYR A 23 7.94 -9.06 7.26
N TRP A 24 8.87 -9.57 6.46
CA TRP A 24 10.28 -9.78 6.84
C TRP A 24 11.20 -8.66 6.35
N ASP A 25 10.68 -7.46 6.11
CA ASP A 25 11.51 -6.32 5.69
C ASP A 25 12.39 -5.83 6.85
N SER A 26 13.65 -6.25 6.83
CA SER A 26 14.66 -5.87 7.82
C SER A 26 15.15 -4.42 7.70
N GLN A 27 14.81 -3.71 6.61
CA GLN A 27 15.22 -2.31 6.38
C GLN A 27 14.11 -1.34 6.78
N VAL A 28 12.88 -1.61 6.36
CA VAL A 28 11.68 -0.81 6.67
C VAL A 28 10.57 -1.71 7.15
N GLN A 29 10.27 -1.62 8.44
CA GLN A 29 9.42 -2.60 9.09
C GLN A 29 7.94 -2.43 8.71
N TYR A 30 7.23 -3.55 8.51
CA TYR A 30 5.84 -3.55 8.02
C TYR A 30 4.86 -2.74 8.88
N TRP A 31 5.17 -2.52 10.17
CA TRP A 31 4.32 -1.72 11.05
C TRP A 31 4.34 -0.23 10.72
N GLU A 32 5.37 0.26 10.01
CA GLU A 32 5.43 1.65 9.53
C GLU A 32 4.29 1.99 8.56
N PRO A 33 4.09 1.24 7.45
CA PRO A 33 2.90 1.43 6.63
C PRO A 33 1.61 0.99 7.34
N ALA A 34 1.64 -0.04 8.19
CA ALA A 34 0.43 -0.50 8.89
C ALA A 34 -0.19 0.59 9.80
N LYS A 35 0.63 1.26 10.62
CA LYS A 35 0.17 2.34 11.50
C LYS A 35 -0.35 3.53 10.68
N TRP A 36 0.28 3.83 9.55
CA TRP A 36 -0.14 4.91 8.67
C TRP A 36 -1.49 4.62 8.01
N VAL A 37 -1.67 3.42 7.46
CA VAL A 37 -2.94 2.96 6.90
C VAL A 37 -4.05 2.97 7.95
N ALA A 38 -3.75 2.52 9.17
CA ALA A 38 -4.73 2.55 10.28
C ALA A 38 -5.18 4.00 10.57
N LYS A 39 -4.25 4.94 10.70
CA LYS A 39 -4.57 6.36 10.92
C LYS A 39 -5.36 6.96 9.75
N LEU A 40 -4.98 6.65 8.50
CA LEU A 40 -5.70 7.10 7.31
C LEU A 40 -7.15 6.58 7.30
N ARG A 41 -7.38 5.30 7.61
CA ARG A 41 -8.73 4.72 7.66
C ARG A 41 -9.63 5.38 8.69
N ASP A 42 -9.06 5.79 9.82
CA ASP A 42 -9.79 6.48 10.90
C ASP A 42 -10.06 7.96 10.57
N THR A 43 -9.20 8.60 9.77
CA THR A 43 -9.21 10.06 9.58
C THR A 43 -9.79 10.52 8.24
N LYS A 44 -9.68 9.72 7.18
CA LYS A 44 -10.10 10.12 5.83
C LYS A 44 -11.60 10.40 5.74
N THR A 45 -12.01 11.31 4.86
CA THR A 45 -13.42 11.71 4.69
C THR A 45 -14.08 11.20 3.43
N ASP A 46 -13.29 10.66 2.49
CA ASP A 46 -13.75 10.09 1.23
C ASP A 46 -14.25 8.64 1.39
N ASP A 47 -14.68 8.03 0.28
CA ASP A 47 -14.98 6.59 0.14
C ASP A 47 -13.99 5.88 -0.83
N ASN A 48 -12.85 6.51 -1.11
CA ASN A 48 -11.84 5.96 -2.01
C ASN A 48 -11.17 4.72 -1.41
N LEU A 49 -10.74 3.83 -2.31
CA LEU A 49 -10.08 2.57 -1.95
C LEU A 49 -8.78 2.83 -1.17
N LEU A 50 -8.67 2.21 0.00
CA LEU A 50 -7.45 2.19 0.81
C LEU A 50 -7.09 0.76 1.21
N ILE A 51 -6.29 0.13 0.36
CA ILE A 51 -5.91 -1.27 0.46
C ILE A 51 -4.47 -1.36 0.97
N MET A 52 -4.22 -2.31 1.87
CA MET A 52 -2.87 -2.67 2.30
C MET A 52 -2.63 -4.12 1.93
N ASP A 53 -1.56 -4.38 1.18
CA ASP A 53 -1.05 -5.71 0.89
C ASP A 53 0.27 -5.91 1.65
N CYS A 54 0.26 -6.89 2.56
CA CYS A 54 1.45 -7.29 3.30
C CYS A 54 1.86 -8.67 2.82
N ASN A 55 2.96 -8.73 2.07
CA ASN A 55 3.50 -9.99 1.61
C ASN A 55 4.20 -10.70 2.78
N MET A 56 3.57 -11.77 3.27
CA MET A 56 3.99 -12.50 4.47
C MET A 56 5.28 -13.31 4.28
N GLU A 57 5.81 -13.39 3.06
CA GLU A 57 7.01 -14.18 2.71
C GLU A 57 8.25 -13.32 2.39
N THR A 58 8.10 -12.00 2.21
CA THR A 58 9.15 -11.17 1.61
C THR A 58 9.76 -10.17 2.58
N GLY A 59 11.00 -9.77 2.27
CA GLY A 59 11.68 -8.65 2.90
C GLY A 59 11.78 -7.45 1.95
N HIS A 60 12.75 -6.56 2.18
CA HIS A 60 12.86 -5.29 1.46
C HIS A 60 12.89 -5.39 -0.07
N GLY A 61 13.53 -6.45 -0.59
CA GLY A 61 13.65 -6.67 -2.03
C GLY A 61 12.38 -7.17 -2.72
N GLY A 62 11.26 -7.31 -2.01
CA GLY A 62 10.03 -7.90 -2.52
C GLY A 62 10.16 -9.39 -2.82
N ALA A 63 9.28 -9.92 -3.67
CA ALA A 63 9.28 -11.35 -3.94
C ALA A 63 10.47 -11.82 -4.78
N SER A 64 11.27 -12.72 -4.20
CA SER A 64 12.36 -13.39 -4.91
C SER A 64 11.82 -14.51 -5.80
N GLY A 65 12.17 -14.47 -7.09
CA GLY A 65 11.82 -15.48 -8.08
C GLY A 65 11.17 -14.91 -9.33
N ARG A 66 11.53 -15.49 -10.49
CA ARG A 66 11.17 -15.00 -11.83
C ARG A 66 9.68 -14.67 -11.98
N PHE A 67 8.80 -15.50 -11.43
CA PHE A 67 7.35 -15.33 -11.57
C PHE A 67 6.69 -14.60 -10.40
N LYS A 68 7.29 -14.62 -9.19
CA LYS A 68 6.65 -13.98 -8.04
C LYS A 68 6.64 -12.46 -8.18
N ARG A 69 7.75 -11.86 -8.64
CA ARG A 69 7.80 -10.43 -8.97
C ARG A 69 6.77 -10.02 -10.02
N LEU A 70 6.53 -10.87 -11.03
CA LEU A 70 5.52 -10.59 -12.05
C LEU A 70 4.09 -10.57 -11.48
N ARG A 71 3.82 -11.33 -10.41
CA ARG A 71 2.53 -11.28 -9.72
C ARG A 71 2.33 -9.98 -8.96
N GLU A 72 3.37 -9.49 -8.27
CA GLU A 72 3.33 -8.19 -7.60
C GLU A 72 3.07 -7.06 -8.61
N THR A 73 3.81 -7.07 -9.74
CA THR A 73 3.56 -6.13 -10.84
C THR A 73 2.14 -6.27 -11.39
N ALA A 74 1.66 -7.49 -11.66
CA ALA A 74 0.30 -7.69 -12.17
C ALA A 74 -0.77 -7.17 -11.20
N MET A 75 -0.57 -7.31 -9.88
CA MET A 75 -1.47 -6.77 -8.86
C MET A 75 -1.52 -5.24 -8.90
N GLU A 76 -0.37 -4.56 -9.01
CA GLU A 76 -0.30 -3.10 -9.14
C GLU A 76 -1.04 -2.61 -10.40
N TYR A 77 -0.80 -3.24 -11.55
CA TYR A 77 -1.49 -2.90 -12.79
C TYR A 77 -2.99 -3.20 -12.73
N ALA A 78 -3.39 -4.32 -12.12
CA ALA A 78 -4.80 -4.64 -11.93
C ALA A 78 -5.50 -3.60 -11.05
N PHE A 79 -4.83 -3.08 -10.02
CA PHE A 79 -5.35 -1.97 -9.21
C PHE A 79 -5.61 -0.73 -10.08
N PHE A 80 -4.67 -0.32 -10.92
CA PHE A 80 -4.88 0.81 -11.83
C PHE A 80 -5.98 0.55 -12.86
N MET A 81 -5.98 -0.61 -13.51
CA MET A 81 -7.00 -0.98 -14.50
C MET A 81 -8.41 -0.99 -13.89
N MET A 82 -8.54 -1.49 -12.66
CA MET A 82 -9.78 -1.46 -11.89
C MET A 82 -10.25 -0.03 -11.64
N LEU A 83 -9.36 0.90 -11.29
CA LEU A 83 -9.71 2.31 -11.10
C LEU A 83 -10.17 2.98 -12.40
N GLU A 84 -9.56 2.62 -13.53
CA GLU A 84 -9.96 3.09 -14.87
C GLU A 84 -11.22 2.39 -15.41
N GLY A 85 -11.81 1.46 -14.66
CA GLY A 85 -13.01 0.73 -15.06
C GLY A 85 -12.80 -0.24 -16.23
N ILE A 86 -11.55 -0.61 -16.53
CA ILE A 86 -11.22 -1.58 -17.58
C ILE A 86 -11.68 -2.97 -17.12
N ARG A 87 -12.50 -3.62 -17.95
CA ARG A 87 -13.04 -4.97 -17.74
C ARG A 87 -12.76 -5.82 -18.98
N GLU A 88 -12.54 -7.11 -18.78
CA GLU A 88 -12.40 -8.12 -19.85
C GLU A 88 -13.72 -8.36 -20.61
#